data_AF-T0Y3V0-F1
#
_entry.id   AF-T0Y3V0-F1
#
_cell.length_a   1.000
_cell.length_b   1.000
_cell.length_c   1.000
_cell.angle_alpha   90.00
_cell.angle_beta   90.00
_cell.angle_gamma   90.00
#
_symmetry.space_group_name_H-M   'P 1'
#
loop_
_entity.id
_entity.type
_entity.pdbx_description
1 polymer ?
#
loop_
_entity_poly.entity_id
_entity_poly.type
_entity_poly.pdbx_seq_one_letter_code
_entity_poly.pdbx_strand_id
1 'polypeptide(L)'
;TPGDYTYARWDTALGALLTQVIMAAVLMAAAATLASAHSNAPLDSVGQIAGALTPVLGHALGHTLFGLGMLGAAMVAAIVVALAAAWGFGEVTGYKHSLEYHPLEAPWFYSIFSLGVIGGALVVALVPNLVALAVGVEVMNALMLPLVLGLLVALAMRALPPAHRLRGAYAVVVIAVVVLTSVLGVYGGLATLF
;
A
#
# COMPACT_ATOMS: atom_id res chain seq x y z
N THR A 1 -24.50 10.58 -8.08
CA THR A 1 -25.93 10.19 -8.03
C THR A 1 -26.06 8.73 -7.60
N PRO A 2 -27.24 8.20 -7.23
CA PRO A 2 -27.40 6.83 -6.73
C PRO A 2 -26.87 5.71 -7.64
N GLY A 3 -26.72 5.98 -8.95
CA GLY A 3 -26.11 5.05 -9.91
C GLY A 3 -24.59 4.92 -9.80
N ASP A 4 -23.89 5.95 -9.30
CA ASP A 4 -22.42 5.96 -9.23
C ASP A 4 -21.88 4.99 -8.17
N TYR A 5 -22.68 4.64 -7.15
CA TYR A 5 -22.27 3.69 -6.12
C TYR A 5 -22.05 2.29 -6.66
N THR A 6 -22.85 1.84 -7.63
CA THR A 6 -22.69 0.53 -8.24
C THR A 6 -21.43 0.49 -9.10
N TYR A 7 -21.19 1.53 -9.89
CA TYR A 7 -19.97 1.66 -10.70
C TYR A 7 -18.71 1.74 -9.82
N ALA A 8 -18.73 2.54 -8.76
CA ALA A 8 -17.60 2.65 -7.82
C ALA A 8 -17.30 1.31 -7.10
N ARG A 9 -18.34 0.53 -6.76
CA ARG A 9 -18.16 -0.82 -6.17
C ARG A 9 -17.54 -1.79 -7.16
N TRP A 10 -17.99 -1.78 -8.41
CA TRP A 10 -17.42 -2.63 -9.46
C TRP A 10 -15.99 -2.24 -9.79
N ASP A 11 -15.70 -0.94 -9.87
CA ASP A 11 -14.35 -0.44 -10.10
C ASP A 11 -13.39 -0.86 -8.98
N THR A 12 -13.81 -0.69 -7.71
CA THR A 12 -13.03 -1.15 -6.56
C THR A 12 -12.85 -2.68 -6.57
N ALA A 13 -13.90 -3.44 -6.90
CA ALA A 13 -13.83 -4.89 -6.93
C ALA A 13 -12.92 -5.42 -8.06
N LEU A 14 -13.00 -4.81 -9.25
CA LEU A 14 -12.12 -5.13 -10.37
C LEU A 14 -10.67 -4.76 -10.06
N GLY A 15 -10.45 -3.58 -9.47
CA GLY A 15 -9.14 -3.16 -9.00
C GLY A 15 -8.54 -4.14 -7.99
N ALA A 16 -9.31 -4.52 -6.97
CA ALA A 16 -8.87 -5.49 -5.97
C ALA A 16 -8.61 -6.89 -6.54
N LEU A 17 -9.43 -7.35 -7.50
CA LEU A 17 -9.20 -8.63 -8.17
C LEU A 17 -7.92 -8.60 -9.01
N LEU A 18 -7.72 -7.53 -9.78
CA LEU A 18 -6.54 -7.36 -10.62
C LEU A 18 -5.26 -7.33 -9.78
N THR A 19 -5.25 -6.56 -8.68
CA THR A 19 -4.09 -6.51 -7.78
C THR A 19 -3.81 -7.86 -7.14
N GLN A 20 -4.86 -8.61 -6.76
CA GLN A 20 -4.69 -9.95 -6.19
C GLN A 20 -4.13 -10.95 -7.21
N VAL A 21 -4.58 -10.88 -8.47
CA VAL A 21 -4.04 -11.74 -9.55
C VAL A 21 -2.57 -11.42 -9.81
N ILE A 22 -2.19 -10.14 -9.85
CA ILE A 22 -0.79 -9.73 -10.01
C ILE A 22 0.06 -10.21 -8.84
N MET A 23 -0.41 -10.02 -7.60
CA MET A 23 0.24 -10.53 -6.39
C MET A 23 0.46 -12.06 -6.47
N ALA A 24 -0.57 -12.81 -6.82
CA ALA A 24 -0.47 -14.26 -6.96
C ALA A 24 0.53 -14.67 -8.05
N ALA A 25 0.52 -13.99 -9.20
CA ALA A 25 1.46 -14.24 -10.29
C ALA A 25 2.91 -14.00 -9.87
N VAL A 26 3.19 -12.89 -9.18
CA VAL A 26 4.53 -12.54 -8.68
C VAL A 26 4.99 -13.53 -7.62
N LEU A 27 4.12 -13.91 -6.68
CA LEU A 27 4.43 -14.91 -5.65
C LEU A 27 4.73 -16.29 -6.26
N MET A 28 3.92 -16.73 -7.23
CA MET A 28 4.16 -17.99 -7.95
C MET A 28 5.46 -17.94 -8.74
N ALA A 29 5.75 -16.82 -9.41
CA ALA A 29 7.01 -16.64 -10.14
C ALA A 29 8.22 -16.70 -9.18
N ALA A 30 8.15 -16.01 -8.04
CA ALA A 30 9.18 -16.07 -7.01
C ALA A 30 9.38 -17.48 -6.47
N ALA A 31 8.29 -18.19 -6.15
CA ALA A 31 8.34 -19.56 -5.66
C ALA A 31 8.93 -20.53 -6.69
N ALA A 32 8.51 -20.47 -7.96
CA ALA A 32 9.03 -21.33 -9.03
C ALA A 32 10.51 -21.07 -9.30
N THR A 33 10.93 -19.81 -9.21
CA THR A 33 12.32 -19.42 -9.38
C THR A 33 13.19 -19.92 -8.23
N LEU A 34 12.75 -19.71 -6.99
CA LEU A 34 13.51 -20.12 -5.80
C LEU A 34 13.60 -21.66 -5.71
N ALA A 35 12.52 -22.36 -6.07
CA ALA A 35 12.49 -23.81 -6.13
C ALA A 35 13.42 -24.38 -7.23
N SER A 36 13.51 -23.73 -8.40
CA SER A 36 14.38 -24.20 -9.49
C SER A 36 15.86 -23.90 -9.22
N ALA A 37 16.18 -22.79 -8.55
CA ALA A 37 17.55 -22.39 -8.26
C ALA A 37 18.25 -23.24 -7.17
N HIS A 38 17.52 -24.05 -6.39
CA HIS A 38 18.05 -24.81 -5.22
C HIS A 38 18.92 -23.97 -4.26
N SER A 39 18.83 -22.64 -4.33
CA SER A 39 19.78 -21.74 -3.68
C SER A 39 19.12 -21.11 -2.46
N ASN A 40 19.74 -21.30 -1.30
CA ASN A 40 19.58 -20.43 -0.12
C ASN A 40 20.25 -19.06 -0.38
N ALA A 41 19.95 -18.43 -1.52
CA ALA A 41 20.54 -17.15 -1.87
C ALA A 41 20.03 -16.09 -0.88
N PRO A 42 20.90 -15.27 -0.28
CA PRO A 42 20.47 -14.20 0.61
C PRO A 42 19.59 -13.21 -0.15
N LEU A 43 18.39 -12.96 0.36
CA LEU A 43 17.39 -12.03 -0.17
C LEU A 43 17.44 -10.69 0.56
N ASP A 44 18.62 -10.26 0.97
CA ASP A 44 18.81 -9.08 1.83
C ASP A 44 18.78 -7.77 1.05
N SER A 45 18.77 -7.84 -0.28
CA SER A 45 18.70 -6.67 -1.15
C SER A 45 17.74 -6.86 -2.32
N VAL A 46 17.12 -5.75 -2.71
CA VAL A 46 16.25 -5.66 -3.90
C VAL A 46 16.97 -6.15 -5.16
N GLY A 47 18.28 -5.89 -5.29
CA GLY A 47 19.09 -6.35 -6.42
C GLY A 47 19.28 -7.86 -6.43
N GLN A 48 19.42 -8.50 -5.26
CA GLN A 48 19.48 -9.97 -5.15
C GLN A 48 18.14 -10.61 -5.45
N ILE A 49 17.03 -10.01 -5.01
CA ILE A 49 15.67 -10.48 -5.34
C ILE A 49 15.44 -10.39 -6.85
N ALA A 50 15.80 -9.26 -7.48
CA ALA A 50 15.71 -9.08 -8.93
C ALA A 50 16.57 -10.11 -9.68
N GLY A 51 17.84 -10.27 -9.26
CA GLY A 51 18.78 -11.23 -9.85
C GLY A 51 18.31 -12.68 -9.68
N ALA A 52 17.72 -13.02 -8.55
CA ALA A 52 17.12 -14.33 -8.30
C ALA A 52 15.96 -14.59 -9.26
N LEU A 53 15.06 -13.62 -9.50
CA LEU A 53 13.89 -13.70 -10.40
C LEU A 53 14.23 -13.69 -11.90
N THR A 54 15.44 -13.27 -12.25
CA THR A 54 15.89 -13.10 -13.65
C THR A 54 15.96 -14.37 -14.52
N PRO A 55 16.32 -15.57 -14.01
CA PRO A 55 16.49 -16.75 -14.86
C PRO A 55 15.19 -17.22 -15.52
N VAL A 56 14.02 -16.93 -14.94
CA VAL A 56 12.71 -17.35 -15.48
C VAL A 56 12.23 -16.44 -16.62
N LEU A 57 12.70 -15.19 -16.68
CA LEU A 57 12.30 -14.18 -17.67
C LEU A 57 13.35 -13.93 -18.79
N GLY A 58 14.56 -14.50 -18.64
CA GLY A 58 15.70 -14.27 -19.53
C GLY A 58 16.58 -13.09 -19.07
N HIS A 59 17.91 -13.28 -19.09
CA HIS A 59 18.88 -12.37 -18.43
C HIS A 59 18.77 -10.88 -18.80
N ALA A 60 18.50 -10.54 -20.06
CA ALA A 60 18.46 -9.14 -20.51
C ALA A 60 17.07 -8.49 -20.40
N LEU A 61 16.01 -9.24 -20.72
CA LEU A 61 14.64 -8.72 -20.70
C LEU A 61 14.06 -8.71 -19.29
N GLY A 62 14.38 -9.70 -18.45
CA GLY A 62 13.91 -9.77 -17.07
C GLY A 62 14.39 -8.60 -16.22
N HIS A 63 15.68 -8.25 -16.28
CA HIS A 63 16.24 -7.12 -15.53
C HIS A 63 15.64 -5.77 -15.96
N THR A 64 15.47 -5.56 -17.27
CA THR A 64 14.96 -4.29 -17.80
C THR A 64 13.47 -4.11 -17.53
N LEU A 65 12.65 -5.15 -17.74
CA LEU A 65 11.23 -5.10 -17.39
C LEU A 65 11.03 -4.95 -15.88
N PHE A 66 11.80 -5.67 -15.06
CA PHE A 66 11.69 -5.57 -13.60
C PHE A 66 12.09 -4.19 -13.11
N GLY A 67 13.19 -3.63 -13.60
CA GLY A 67 13.62 -2.27 -13.29
C GLY A 67 12.58 -1.22 -13.70
N LEU A 68 12.04 -1.31 -14.91
CA LEU A 68 10.99 -0.40 -15.39
C LEU A 68 9.69 -0.54 -14.57
N GLY A 69 9.29 -1.76 -14.24
CA GLY A 69 8.11 -2.03 -13.41
C GLY A 69 8.27 -1.48 -11.99
N MET A 70 9.42 -1.70 -11.37
CA MET A 70 9.77 -1.16 -10.05
C MET A 70 9.78 0.37 -10.04
N LEU A 71 10.39 1.00 -11.04
CA LEU A 71 10.39 2.46 -11.17
C LEU A 71 8.98 3.01 -11.35
N GLY A 72 8.17 2.39 -12.22
CA GLY A 72 6.77 2.77 -12.42
C GLY A 72 5.95 2.67 -11.14
N ALA A 73 6.06 1.54 -10.42
CA ALA A 73 5.38 1.33 -9.15
C ALA A 73 5.80 2.35 -8.09
N ALA A 74 7.10 2.63 -7.97
CA ALA A 74 7.64 3.62 -7.02
C ALA A 74 7.14 5.04 -7.33
N MET A 75 7.07 5.44 -8.60
CA MET A 75 6.55 6.75 -9.00
C MET A 75 5.07 6.89 -8.67
N VAL A 76 4.25 5.89 -8.99
CA VAL A 76 2.82 5.90 -8.65
C VAL A 76 2.62 5.97 -7.14
N ALA A 77 3.36 5.17 -6.38
CA ALA A 77 3.30 5.18 -4.91
C ALA A 77 3.66 6.55 -4.34
N ALA A 78 4.73 7.18 -4.83
CA ALA A 78 5.15 8.51 -4.39
C ALA A 78 4.05 9.57 -4.63
N ILE A 79 3.39 9.55 -5.79
CA ILE A 79 2.29 10.47 -6.10
C ILE A 79 1.10 10.22 -5.18
N VAL A 80 0.66 8.97 -5.02
CA VAL A 80 -0.51 8.65 -4.17
C VAL A 80 -0.27 9.05 -2.72
N VAL A 81 0.93 8.77 -2.17
CA VAL A 81 1.28 9.15 -0.80
C VAL A 81 1.32 10.67 -0.64
N ALA A 82 1.87 11.40 -1.62
CA ALA A 82 1.88 12.86 -1.62
C ALA A 82 0.47 13.44 -1.55
N LEU A 83 -0.42 12.93 -2.41
CA LEU A 83 -1.82 13.34 -2.47
C LEU A 83 -2.56 13.02 -1.17
N ALA A 84 -2.32 11.85 -0.57
CA ALA A 84 -2.93 11.47 0.70
C ALA A 84 -2.44 12.35 1.86
N ALA A 85 -1.13 12.61 1.94
CA ALA A 85 -0.53 13.45 2.98
C ALA A 85 -1.04 14.89 2.90
N ALA A 86 -1.10 15.43 1.68
CA ALA A 86 -1.72 16.70 1.37
C ALA A 86 -3.16 16.82 1.87
N TRP A 87 -3.97 15.80 1.55
CA TRP A 87 -5.39 15.80 1.89
C TRP A 87 -5.60 15.72 3.41
N GLY A 88 -4.91 14.78 4.07
CA GLY A 88 -4.96 14.63 5.53
C GLY A 88 -4.48 15.87 6.28
N PHE A 89 -3.43 16.54 5.81
CA PHE A 89 -2.95 17.77 6.44
C PHE A 89 -3.88 18.96 6.18
N GLY A 90 -4.46 19.06 4.99
CA GLY A 90 -5.45 20.08 4.64
C GLY A 90 -6.72 19.97 5.50
N GLU A 91 -7.14 18.75 5.84
CA GLU A 91 -8.29 18.50 6.71
C GLU A 91 -8.01 18.91 8.17
N VAL A 92 -6.78 18.68 8.67
CA VAL A 92 -6.37 19.05 10.03
C VAL A 92 -6.13 20.56 10.19
N THR A 93 -5.57 21.22 9.17
CA THR A 93 -5.21 22.65 9.26
C THR A 93 -6.35 23.59 8.85
N GLY A 94 -7.46 23.08 8.33
CA GLY A 94 -8.62 23.87 7.92
C GLY A 94 -8.34 24.84 6.76
N TYR A 95 -7.18 24.73 6.11
CA TYR A 95 -6.74 25.59 5.01
C TYR A 95 -7.18 24.98 3.67
N LYS A 96 -7.56 25.85 2.72
CA LYS A 96 -8.24 25.46 1.47
C LYS A 96 -7.42 24.45 0.65
N HIS A 97 -8.09 23.34 0.33
CA HIS A 97 -7.68 22.26 -0.55
C HIS A 97 -7.73 22.69 -2.02
N SER A 98 -6.66 22.47 -2.80
CA SER A 98 -6.73 21.99 -4.20
C SER A 98 -5.32 21.81 -4.80
N LEU A 99 -5.14 20.79 -5.65
CA LEU A 99 -4.00 20.67 -6.59
C LEU A 99 -4.02 21.72 -7.70
N GLU A 100 -5.07 22.53 -7.79
CA GLU A 100 -5.17 23.61 -8.77
C GLU A 100 -4.39 24.88 -8.39
N TYR A 101 -3.86 24.97 -7.16
CA TYR A 101 -3.11 26.14 -6.73
C TYR A 101 -1.62 26.03 -7.04
N HIS A 102 -1.08 27.13 -7.53
CA HIS A 102 0.27 27.25 -8.07
C HIS A 102 1.31 26.87 -7.00
N PRO A 103 2.50 26.35 -7.37
CA PRO A 103 3.59 26.05 -6.42
C PRO A 103 4.03 27.25 -5.55
N LEU A 104 3.59 28.46 -5.90
CA LEU A 104 3.81 29.71 -5.16
C LEU A 104 2.70 30.07 -4.15
N GLU A 105 1.57 29.36 -4.14
CA GLU A 105 0.39 29.72 -3.32
C GLU A 105 0.19 28.80 -2.10
N ALA A 106 0.85 27.63 -2.06
CA ALA A 106 0.80 26.70 -0.93
C ALA A 106 2.21 26.21 -0.50
N PRO A 107 3.08 27.10 0.00
CA PRO A 107 4.47 26.77 0.37
C PRO A 107 4.56 25.66 1.43
N TRP A 108 3.56 25.55 2.31
CA TRP A 108 3.51 24.50 3.34
C TRP A 108 3.26 23.10 2.78
N PHE A 109 2.44 22.97 1.73
CA PHE A 109 2.17 21.70 1.06
C PHE A 109 3.44 21.14 0.41
N TYR A 110 4.12 21.98 -0.38
CA TYR A 110 5.36 21.60 -1.04
C TYR A 110 6.50 21.39 -0.05
N SER A 111 6.50 22.10 1.09
CA SER A 111 7.47 21.86 2.17
C SER A 111 7.28 20.50 2.83
N ILE A 112 6.05 20.11 3.19
CA ILE A 112 5.79 18.79 3.80
C ILE A 112 6.05 17.66 2.79
N PHE A 113 5.64 17.85 1.54
CA PHE A 113 5.92 16.89 0.48
C PHE A 113 7.43 16.73 0.23
N SER A 114 8.17 17.83 0.06
CA SER A 114 9.62 17.77 -0.15
C SER A 114 10.34 17.20 1.08
N LEU A 115 9.92 17.54 2.30
CA LEU A 115 10.49 17.00 3.53
C LEU A 115 10.17 15.51 3.68
N GLY A 116 8.98 15.05 3.28
CA GLY A 116 8.62 13.64 3.23
C GLY A 116 9.44 12.85 2.20
N VAL A 117 9.62 13.38 1.00
CA VAL A 117 10.42 12.75 -0.06
C VAL A 117 11.92 12.75 0.29
N ILE A 118 12.45 13.89 0.74
CA ILE A 118 13.86 14.01 1.16
C ILE A 118 14.11 13.16 2.41
N GLY A 119 13.20 13.20 3.38
CA GLY A 119 13.26 12.37 4.59
C GLY A 119 13.24 10.88 4.25
N GLY A 120 12.33 10.45 3.37
CA GLY A 120 12.29 9.07 2.87
C GLY A 120 13.57 8.68 2.13
N ALA A 121 14.08 9.55 1.25
CA ALA A 121 15.33 9.33 0.54
C ALA A 121 16.54 9.24 1.49
N LEU A 122 16.59 10.07 2.53
CA LEU A 122 17.62 10.01 3.57
C LEU A 122 17.52 8.71 4.37
N VAL A 123 16.33 8.33 4.83
CA VAL A 123 16.14 7.05 5.55
C VAL A 123 16.61 5.88 4.69
N VAL A 124 16.23 5.85 3.41
CA VAL A 124 16.67 4.82 2.46
C VAL A 124 18.19 4.85 2.25
N ALA A 125 18.81 6.03 2.22
CA ALA A 125 20.26 6.17 2.05
C ALA A 125 21.06 5.76 3.30
N LEU A 126 20.49 5.92 4.51
CA LEU A 126 21.15 5.59 5.76
C LEU A 126 20.96 4.14 6.20
N VAL A 127 19.89 3.47 5.77
CA VAL A 127 19.57 2.11 6.21
C VAL A 127 20.28 1.07 5.32
N PRO A 128 21.14 0.20 5.90
CA PRO A 128 21.91 -0.77 5.12
C PRO A 128 21.06 -1.94 4.59
N ASN A 129 19.93 -2.25 5.25
CA ASN A 129 19.04 -3.34 4.84
C ASN A 129 17.66 -2.79 4.44
N LEU A 130 17.48 -2.56 3.14
CA LEU A 130 16.21 -2.08 2.58
C LEU A 130 15.07 -3.09 2.73
N VAL A 131 15.38 -4.38 2.74
CA VAL A 131 14.37 -5.44 2.88
C VAL A 131 13.80 -5.44 4.28
N ALA A 132 14.65 -5.35 5.31
CA ALA A 132 14.21 -5.18 6.69
C ALA A 132 13.41 -3.88 6.89
N LEU A 133 13.80 -2.79 6.21
CA LEU A 133 13.02 -1.55 6.22
C LEU A 133 11.63 -1.74 5.61
N ALA A 134 11.55 -2.39 4.44
CA ALA A 134 10.29 -2.67 3.76
C ALA A 134 9.37 -3.56 4.61
N VAL A 135 9.91 -4.64 5.18
CA VAL A 135 9.18 -5.51 6.12
C VAL A 135 8.72 -4.70 7.34
N GLY A 136 9.57 -3.85 7.91
CA GLY A 136 9.20 -2.97 9.02
C GLY A 136 8.04 -2.03 8.69
N VAL A 137 8.03 -1.45 7.48
CA VAL A 137 6.92 -0.61 6.99
C VAL A 137 5.64 -1.43 6.83
N GLU A 138 5.72 -2.65 6.31
CA GLU A 138 4.58 -3.56 6.19
C GLU A 138 4.01 -3.97 7.54
N VAL A 139 4.87 -4.28 8.52
CA VAL A 139 4.48 -4.57 9.90
C VAL A 139 3.78 -3.38 10.53
N MET A 140 4.35 -2.18 10.40
CA MET A 140 3.72 -0.97 10.89
C MET A 140 2.34 -0.76 10.24
N ASN A 141 2.25 -0.93 8.92
CA ASN A 141 0.97 -0.84 8.20
C ASN A 141 -0.06 -1.87 8.70
N ALA A 142 0.35 -3.12 8.93
CA ALA A 142 -0.50 -4.18 9.46
C ALA A 142 -1.03 -3.86 10.87
N LEU A 143 -0.19 -3.23 11.72
CA LEU A 143 -0.59 -2.75 13.04
C LEU A 143 -1.51 -1.53 12.98
N MET A 144 -1.50 -0.75 11.90
CA MET A 144 -2.42 0.38 11.69
C MET A 144 -3.80 -0.06 11.14
N LEU A 145 -3.92 -1.24 10.53
CA LEU A 145 -5.18 -1.75 9.98
C LEU A 145 -6.34 -1.73 10.99
N PRO A 146 -6.20 -2.19 12.25
CA PRO A 146 -7.29 -2.17 13.22
C PRO A 146 -7.79 -0.75 13.53
N LEU A 147 -6.88 0.22 13.58
CA LEU A 147 -7.21 1.62 13.82
C LEU A 147 -8.01 2.19 12.65
N VAL A 148 -7.50 2.02 11.41
CA VAL A 148 -8.13 2.56 10.21
C VAL A 148 -9.48 1.89 9.95
N LEU A 149 -9.53 0.56 9.94
CA LEU A 149 -10.77 -0.19 9.71
C LEU A 149 -11.78 0.05 10.83
N GLY A 150 -11.32 0.14 12.09
CA GLY A 150 -12.18 0.45 13.23
C GLY A 150 -12.85 1.81 13.09
N LEU A 151 -12.10 2.84 12.68
CA LEU A 151 -12.63 4.17 12.41
C LEU A 151 -13.63 4.16 11.24
N LEU A 152 -13.33 3.43 10.16
CA LEU A 152 -14.23 3.30 9.01
C LEU A 152 -15.55 2.62 9.40
N VAL A 153 -15.51 1.54 10.20
CA VAL A 153 -16.71 0.87 10.71
C VAL A 153 -17.49 1.79 11.65
N ALA A 154 -16.81 2.51 12.55
CA ALA A 154 -17.45 3.47 13.45
C ALA A 154 -18.16 4.60 12.68
N LEU A 155 -17.50 5.14 11.65
CA LEU A 155 -18.07 6.14 10.75
C LEU A 155 -19.28 5.57 10.01
N ALA A 156 -19.15 4.36 9.46
CA ALA A 156 -20.22 3.72 8.71
C ALA A 156 -21.45 3.37 9.58
N MET A 157 -21.26 3.14 10.89
CA MET A 157 -22.36 2.91 11.82
C MET A 157 -23.01 4.20 12.35
N ARG A 158 -22.23 5.27 12.55
CA ARG A 158 -22.66 6.47 13.28
C ARG A 158 -22.93 7.70 12.41
N ALA A 159 -22.21 7.88 11.30
CA ALA A 159 -22.27 9.09 10.48
C ALA A 159 -23.04 8.92 9.16
N LEU A 160 -23.25 7.69 8.67
CA LEU A 160 -23.99 7.46 7.42
C LEU A 160 -25.51 7.67 7.57
N PRO A 161 -26.19 8.24 6.54
CA PRO A 161 -27.65 8.36 6.51
C PRO A 161 -28.34 7.00 6.69
N PRO A 162 -29.50 6.93 7.37
CA PRO A 162 -30.15 5.66 7.76
C PRO A 162 -30.46 4.68 6.63
N ALA A 163 -30.50 5.15 5.38
CA ALA A 163 -30.68 4.33 4.17
C ALA A 163 -29.42 3.53 3.76
N HIS A 164 -28.21 3.96 4.16
CA HIS A 164 -26.94 3.34 3.78
C HIS A 164 -26.13 2.81 4.98
N ARG A 165 -26.72 2.84 6.19
CA ARG A 165 -26.07 2.31 7.40
C ARG A 165 -25.93 0.80 7.29
N LEU A 166 -24.80 0.28 7.78
CA LEU A 166 -24.59 -1.14 8.03
C LEU A 166 -25.74 -1.65 8.92
N ARG A 167 -26.62 -2.48 8.37
CA ARG A 167 -27.78 -3.05 9.08
C ARG A 167 -27.86 -4.55 8.87
N GLY A 168 -28.28 -5.27 9.92
CA GLY A 168 -28.56 -6.70 9.88
C GLY A 168 -27.32 -7.57 9.63
N ALA A 169 -27.52 -8.68 8.90
CA ALA A 169 -26.47 -9.68 8.65
C ALA A 169 -25.24 -9.12 7.91
N TYR A 170 -25.42 -8.14 7.03
CA TYR A 170 -24.30 -7.50 6.31
C TYR A 170 -23.35 -6.77 7.27
N ALA A 171 -23.87 -6.13 8.31
CA ALA A 171 -23.06 -5.48 9.33
C ALA A 171 -22.20 -6.49 10.10
N VAL A 172 -22.78 -7.65 10.45
CA VAL A 172 -22.08 -8.73 11.16
C VAL A 172 -20.96 -9.29 10.29
N VAL A 173 -21.22 -9.54 9.00
CA VAL A 173 -20.20 -10.02 8.06
C VAL A 173 -19.05 -9.02 7.91
N VAL A 174 -19.36 -7.73 7.72
CA VAL A 174 -18.33 -6.69 7.60
C VAL A 174 -17.49 -6.58 8.87
N ILE A 175 -18.13 -6.58 10.06
CA ILE A 175 -17.43 -6.54 11.34
C ILE A 175 -16.56 -7.78 11.51
N ALA A 176 -17.08 -8.98 11.18
CA ALA A 176 -16.32 -10.22 11.27
C ALA A 176 -15.09 -10.20 10.36
N VAL A 177 -15.23 -9.74 9.12
CA VAL A 177 -14.11 -9.60 8.16
C VAL A 177 -13.08 -8.59 8.66
N VAL A 178 -13.53 -7.43 9.17
CA VAL A 178 -12.65 -6.41 9.73
C VAL A 178 -11.89 -6.94 10.94
N VAL A 179 -12.58 -7.61 11.87
CA VAL A 179 -11.96 -8.19 13.07
C VAL A 179 -10.97 -9.28 12.67
N LEU A 180 -11.35 -10.19 11.76
CA LEU A 180 -10.47 -11.25 11.28
C LEU A 180 -9.21 -10.68 10.60
N THR A 181 -9.38 -9.71 9.70
CA THR A 181 -8.26 -9.06 9.00
C THR A 181 -7.35 -8.31 9.96
N SER A 182 -7.93 -7.65 10.97
CA SER A 182 -7.20 -6.92 12.01
C SER A 182 -6.42 -7.87 12.92
N VAL A 183 -7.03 -8.99 13.33
CA VAL A 183 -6.36 -10.03 14.15
C VAL A 183 -5.23 -10.67 13.37
N LEU A 184 -5.45 -11.04 12.10
CA LEU A 184 -4.41 -11.61 11.25
C LEU A 184 -3.28 -10.61 10.99
N GLY A 185 -3.60 -9.34 10.75
CA GLY A 185 -2.61 -8.27 10.55
C GLY A 185 -1.75 -8.04 11.78
N VAL A 186 -2.37 -7.94 12.96
CA VAL A 186 -1.64 -7.79 14.24
C VAL A 186 -0.84 -9.05 14.56
N TYR A 187 -1.41 -10.24 14.36
CA TYR A 187 -0.71 -11.49 14.57
C TYR A 187 0.52 -11.61 13.67
N GLY A 188 0.38 -11.32 12.37
CA GLY A 188 1.49 -11.33 11.42
C GLY A 188 2.55 -10.27 11.75
N GLY A 189 2.12 -9.06 12.13
CA GLY A 189 3.01 -8.00 12.57
C GLY A 189 3.79 -8.34 13.85
N LEU A 190 3.17 -9.02 14.81
CA LEU A 190 3.87 -9.47 16.02
C LEU A 190 4.77 -10.66 15.74
N ALA A 191 4.32 -11.65 14.96
CA ALA A 191 5.09 -12.84 14.62
C ALA A 191 6.33 -12.56 13.74
N THR A 192 6.42 -11.37 13.13
CA THR A 192 7.59 -10.92 12.37
C THR A 192 8.56 -10.10 13.23
N LEU A 193 8.11 -9.61 14.39
CA LEU A 193 8.94 -8.89 15.36
C LEU A 193 9.60 -9.81 16.40
N PHE A 194 9.03 -11.00 16.63
CA PHE A 194 9.52 -12.04 17.55
C PHE A 194 10.14 -13.21 16.79
#